data_AF-A0A926CRC1-F1
#
_entry.id   AF-A0A926CRC1-F1
#
_cell.length_a   1.000
_cell.length_b   1.000
_cell.length_c   1.000
_cell.angle_alpha   90.00
_cell.angle_beta   90.00
_cell.angle_gamma   90.00
#
_symmetry.space_group_name_H-M   'P 1'
#
loop_
_entity.id
_entity.type
_entity.pdbx_description
1 polymer ?
#
loop_
_entity_poly.entity_id
_entity_poly.type
_entity_poly.pdbx_seq_one_letter_code
_entity_poly.pdbx_strand_id
1 'polypeptide(L)'
;MTHDEIVEKVKQLQIILLHRISEEGHDNPNIYSDTYRELRDALTALPDVQRTLPHFVSENFDLRMFWRFIRRKYKTPTERLKYIERAFARTLAMLEADEA
;
A
#
# COMPACT_ATOMS: atom_id res chain seq x y z
N MET A 1 12.56 11.94 -8.45
CA MET A 1 12.37 11.20 -7.19
C MET A 1 13.62 10.34 -7.03
N THR A 2 14.35 10.51 -5.94
CA THR A 2 15.53 9.70 -5.64
C THR A 2 15.11 8.29 -5.26
N HIS A 3 16.06 7.37 -5.21
CA HIS A 3 15.82 6.00 -4.77
C HIS A 3 15.21 5.96 -3.35
N ASP A 4 15.85 6.65 -2.41
CA ASP A 4 15.41 6.73 -1.01
C ASP A 4 13.99 7.30 -0.87
N GLU A 5 13.66 8.32 -1.68
CA GLU A 5 12.31 8.90 -1.70
C GLU A 5 11.26 7.88 -2.18
N ILE A 6 11.60 7.01 -3.13
CA ILE A 6 10.71 5.95 -3.62
C ILE A 6 10.50 4.90 -2.52
N VAL A 7 11.58 4.42 -1.90
CA VAL A 7 11.53 3.43 -0.82
C VAL A 7 10.66 3.96 0.33
N GLU A 8 10.88 5.20 0.74
CA GLU A 8 10.13 5.83 1.83
C GLU A 8 8.64 5.95 1.48
N LYS A 9 8.30 6.38 0.25
CA LYS A 9 6.90 6.44 -0.20
C LYS A 9 6.23 5.07 -0.25
N VAL A 10 6.95 4.00 -0.64
CA VAL A 10 6.43 2.63 -0.62
C VAL A 10 6.18 2.16 0.81
N LYS A 11 7.11 2.45 1.74
CA LYS A 11 6.95 2.15 3.17
C LYS A 11 5.76 2.91 3.76
N GLN A 12 5.61 4.19 3.46
CA GLN A 12 4.45 5.00 3.88
C GLN A 12 3.14 4.45 3.33
N LEU A 13 3.10 4.05 2.05
CA LEU A 13 1.90 3.44 1.45
C LEU A 13 1.52 2.15 2.19
N GLN A 14 2.49 1.29 2.49
CA GLN A 14 2.27 0.08 3.27
C GLN A 14 1.72 0.39 4.67
N ILE A 15 2.34 1.34 5.39
CA ILE A 15 1.94 1.76 6.73
C ILE A 15 0.49 2.24 6.75
N ILE A 16 0.08 3.09 5.79
CA ILE A 16 -1.30 3.58 5.70
C ILE A 16 -2.30 2.42 5.54
N LEU A 17 -1.98 1.43 4.72
CA LEU A 17 -2.83 0.25 4.50
C LEU A 17 -2.95 -0.61 5.76
N LEU A 18 -1.85 -0.77 6.50
CA LEU A 18 -1.83 -1.51 7.77
C LEU A 18 -2.63 -0.76 8.85
N HIS A 19 -2.46 0.56 8.99
CA HIS A 19 -3.29 1.37 9.87
C HIS A 19 -4.77 1.23 9.53
N ARG A 20 -5.11 1.28 8.24
CA ARG A 20 -6.51 1.11 7.81
C ARG A 20 -7.10 -0.24 8.22
N ILE A 21 -6.30 -1.30 8.26
CA ILE A 21 -6.75 -2.61 8.75
C ILE A 21 -6.88 -2.61 10.28
N SER A 22 -5.92 -2.02 11.00
CA SER A 22 -5.91 -1.97 12.46
C SER A 22 -7.05 -1.14 13.06
N GLU A 23 -7.54 -0.12 12.34
CA GLU A 23 -8.66 0.74 12.77
C GLU A 23 -10.06 0.11 12.60
N GLU A 24 -10.15 -1.21 12.45
CA GLU A 24 -11.38 -1.99 12.23
C GLU A 24 -12.60 -1.49 13.04
N GLY A 25 -13.46 -0.68 12.41
CA GLY A 25 -14.82 -0.39 12.89
C GLY A 25 -15.16 1.06 13.23
N HIS A 26 -14.20 1.99 13.22
CA HIS A 26 -14.57 3.39 13.38
C HIS A 26 -14.79 4.02 12.00
N ASP A 27 -16.01 4.52 11.77
CA ASP A 27 -16.41 5.39 10.65
C ASP A 27 -15.68 6.75 10.69
N ASN A 28 -14.41 6.78 11.15
CA ASN A 28 -13.58 7.95 11.03
C ASN A 28 -13.13 8.03 9.56
N PRO A 29 -13.59 9.04 8.81
CA PRO A 29 -13.22 9.16 7.42
C PRO A 29 -11.74 9.51 7.36
N ASN A 30 -10.94 8.49 7.04
CA ASN A 30 -10.09 8.63 5.88
C ASN A 30 -9.03 9.75 6.02
N ILE A 31 -8.44 9.92 7.22
CA ILE A 31 -7.39 10.94 7.49
C ILE A 31 -6.26 10.82 6.46
N TYR A 32 -5.96 9.59 6.04
CA TYR A 32 -4.93 9.29 5.05
C TYR A 32 -5.46 9.12 3.62
N SER A 33 -6.71 9.50 3.30
CA SER A 33 -7.26 9.28 1.94
C SER A 33 -6.47 10.01 0.88
N ASP A 34 -6.19 11.28 1.13
CA ASP A 34 -5.53 12.14 0.16
C ASP A 34 -4.07 11.73 0.06
N THR A 35 -3.40 11.48 1.19
CA THR A 35 -2.04 10.92 1.24
C THR A 35 -1.94 9.58 0.52
N TYR A 36 -2.90 8.67 0.71
CA TYR A 36 -2.96 7.38 0.01
C TYR A 36 -3.03 7.58 -1.49
N ARG A 37 -3.93 8.45 -1.96
CA ARG A 37 -4.12 8.73 -3.39
C ARG A 37 -2.86 9.37 -3.99
N GLU A 38 -2.27 10.35 -3.30
CA GLU A 38 -1.03 11.01 -3.74
C GLU A 38 0.14 10.04 -3.82
N LEU A 39 0.33 9.19 -2.82
CA LEU A 39 1.37 8.16 -2.83
C LEU A 39 1.14 7.14 -3.94
N ARG A 40 -0.09 6.65 -4.10
CA ARG A 40 -0.47 5.74 -5.17
C ARG A 40 -0.16 6.36 -6.53
N ASP A 41 -0.62 7.58 -6.79
CA ASP A 41 -0.46 8.24 -8.08
C ASP A 41 1.02 8.51 -8.37
N ALA A 42 1.77 8.97 -7.38
CA ALA A 42 3.21 9.19 -7.50
C ALA A 42 3.99 7.91 -7.81
N LEU A 43 3.67 6.80 -7.13
CA LEU A 43 4.38 5.53 -7.30
C LEU A 43 3.96 4.77 -8.57
N THR A 44 2.69 4.86 -8.96
CA THR A 44 2.18 4.22 -10.19
C THR A 44 2.56 4.97 -11.46
N ALA A 45 2.93 6.25 -11.37
CA ALA A 45 3.50 7.02 -12.47
C ALA A 45 4.93 6.61 -12.84
N LEU A 46 5.62 5.84 -11.99
CA LEU A 46 6.97 5.33 -12.22
C LEU A 46 6.90 3.90 -12.77
N PRO A 47 7.22 3.66 -14.07
CA PRO A 47 7.01 2.35 -14.70
C PRO A 47 7.73 1.19 -14.01
N ASP A 48 8.94 1.42 -13.50
CA ASP A 48 9.75 0.38 -12.86
C ASP A 48 9.20 0.00 -11.48
N VAL A 49 8.71 0.99 -10.72
CA VAL A 49 8.03 0.79 -9.44
C VAL A 49 6.66 0.15 -9.65
N GLN A 50 5.90 0.59 -10.65
CA GLN A 50 4.57 0.07 -10.95
C GLN A 50 4.58 -1.44 -11.21
N ARG A 51 5.61 -1.96 -11.89
CA ARG A 51 5.76 -3.40 -12.19
C ARG A 51 6.00 -4.24 -10.94
N THR A 52 6.53 -3.64 -9.87
CA THR A 52 6.87 -4.34 -8.64
C THR A 52 5.86 -4.11 -7.53
N LEU A 53 5.04 -3.06 -7.62
CA LEU A 53 3.94 -2.80 -6.68
C LEU A 53 2.90 -3.93 -6.67
N PRO A 54 2.24 -4.17 -5.53
CA PRO A 54 1.11 -5.08 -5.48
C PRO A 54 0.00 -4.63 -6.43
N HIS A 55 -0.53 -5.55 -7.23
CA HIS A 55 -1.54 -5.23 -8.24
C HIS A 55 -2.76 -4.47 -7.69
N PHE A 56 -3.19 -4.82 -6.48
CA PHE A 56 -4.33 -4.17 -5.83
C PHE A 56 -4.10 -2.67 -5.58
N VAL A 57 -2.87 -2.17 -5.51
CA VAL A 57 -2.59 -0.73 -5.38
C VAL A 57 -3.04 0.02 -6.63
N SER A 58 -2.90 -0.61 -7.81
CA SER A 58 -3.35 -0.01 -9.07
C SER A 58 -4.87 -0.07 -9.22
N GLU A 59 -5.52 -1.10 -8.69
CA GLU A 59 -6.98 -1.31 -8.81
C GLU A 59 -7.80 -0.53 -7.78
N ASN A 60 -7.22 -0.21 -6.62
CA ASN A 60 -7.90 0.49 -5.54
C ASN A 60 -7.47 1.95 -5.51
N PHE A 61 -8.35 2.85 -5.98
CA PHE A 61 -8.03 4.28 -6.10
C PHE A 61 -8.14 5.05 -4.78
N ASP A 62 -8.87 4.51 -3.81
CA ASP A 62 -8.99 5.08 -2.47
C ASP A 62 -9.02 3.99 -1.38
N LEU A 63 -8.88 4.41 -0.13
CA LEU A 63 -8.87 3.49 1.02
C LEU A 63 -10.22 2.77 1.23
N ARG A 64 -11.33 3.29 0.70
CA ARG A 64 -12.65 2.63 0.77
C ARG A 64 -12.72 1.46 -0.21
N MET A 65 -12.21 1.63 -1.42
CA MET A 65 -12.08 0.56 -2.41
C MET A 65 -11.17 -0.54 -1.88
N PHE A 66 -9.99 -0.15 -1.38
CA PHE A 66 -9.07 -1.07 -0.73
C PHE A 66 -9.74 -1.84 0.41
N TRP A 67 -10.46 -1.14 1.30
CA TRP A 67 -11.17 -1.77 2.41
C TRP A 67 -12.21 -2.80 1.93
N ARG A 68 -12.99 -2.46 0.91
CA ARG A 68 -13.96 -3.37 0.31
C ARG A 68 -13.29 -4.60 -0.29
N PHE A 69 -12.16 -4.42 -0.97
CA PHE A 69 -11.36 -5.50 -1.54
C PHE A 69 -10.84 -6.44 -0.44
N ILE A 70 -10.13 -5.90 0.54
CA ILE A 70 -9.40 -6.71 1.51
C ILE A 70 -10.35 -7.46 2.47
N ARG A 71 -11.46 -6.82 2.86
CA ARG A 71 -12.48 -7.45 3.72
C ARG A 71 -13.24 -8.58 3.03
N ARG A 72 -13.40 -8.51 1.71
CA ARG A 72 -14.00 -9.62 0.93
C ARG A 72 -13.05 -10.79 0.76
N LYS A 73 -11.74 -10.52 0.70
CA LYS A 73 -10.71 -11.53 0.45
C LYS A 73 -10.27 -12.27 1.71
N TYR A 74 -10.22 -11.59 2.85
CA TYR A 74 -9.72 -12.14 4.12
C TYR A 74 -10.68 -11.82 5.27
N LYS A 75 -10.95 -12.81 6.12
CA LYS A 75 -11.98 -12.72 7.16
C LYS A 75 -11.45 -12.04 8.41
N THR A 76 -10.21 -12.31 8.78
CA THR A 76 -9.62 -11.81 10.04
C THR A 76 -8.64 -10.65 9.79
N PRO A 77 -8.55 -9.66 10.69
CA PRO A 77 -7.51 -8.62 10.61
C PRO A 77 -6.10 -9.20 10.45
N THR A 78 -5.77 -10.27 11.19
CA THR A 78 -4.47 -10.95 11.11
C THR A 78 -4.14 -11.44 9.71
N GLU A 79 -5.11 -12.04 8.99
CA GLU A 79 -4.90 -12.47 7.60
C GLU A 79 -4.67 -11.27 6.66
N ARG A 80 -5.40 -10.17 6.89
CA ARG A 80 -5.29 -8.94 6.10
C ARG A 80 -3.90 -8.32 6.28
N LEU A 81 -3.43 -8.16 7.52
CA LEU A 81 -2.11 -7.63 7.83
C LEU A 81 -1.01 -8.46 7.15
N LYS A 82 -1.03 -9.78 7.34
CA LYS A 82 -0.07 -10.70 6.71
C LYS A 82 -0.09 -10.63 5.18
N TYR A 83 -1.25 -10.42 4.58
CA TYR A 83 -1.36 -10.25 3.14
C TYR A 83 -0.64 -8.99 2.67
N ILE A 84 -0.86 -7.85 3.34
CA ILE A 84 -0.21 -6.58 3.00
C ILE A 84 1.30 -6.67 3.19
N GLU A 85 1.77 -7.19 4.33
CA GLU A 85 3.20 -7.40 4.58
C GLU A 85 3.87 -8.22 3.46
N ARG A 86 3.29 -9.37 3.11
CA ARG A 86 3.83 -10.24 2.05
C ARG A 86 3.78 -9.61 0.68
N ALA A 87 2.72 -8.85 0.37
CA ALA A 87 2.56 -8.22 -0.93
C ALA A 87 3.65 -7.17 -1.18
N PHE A 88 3.99 -6.37 -0.16
CA PHE A 88 5.01 -5.32 -0.27
C PHE A 88 6.44 -5.83 -0.08
N ALA A 89 6.64 -6.99 0.57
CA ALA A 89 7.97 -7.57 0.78
C ALA A 89 8.76 -7.71 -0.53
N ARG A 90 8.11 -8.12 -1.62
CA ARG A 90 8.76 -8.22 -2.94
C ARG A 90 9.17 -6.85 -3.48
N THR A 91 8.29 -5.86 -3.40
CA THR A 91 8.55 -4.50 -3.88
C THR A 91 9.74 -3.89 -3.14
N LEU A 92 9.73 -3.97 -1.80
CA LEU A 92 10.77 -3.41 -0.95
C LEU A 92 12.11 -4.13 -1.15
N ALA A 93 12.13 -5.46 -1.23
CA ALA A 93 13.36 -6.20 -1.46
C ALA A 93 14.00 -5.88 -2.83
N MET A 94 13.19 -5.63 -3.87
CA MET A 94 13.71 -5.22 -5.18
C MET A 94 14.29 -3.81 -5.14
N LEU A 95 13.61 -2.87 -4.47
CA LEU A 95 14.12 -1.52 -4.32
C LEU A 95 15.43 -1.53 -3.51
N GLU A 96 15.46 -2.18 -2.35
CA GLU A 96 16.66 -2.25 -1.49
C GLU A 96 17.83 -3.00 -2.16
N ALA A 97 17.57 -3.91 -3.11
CA ALA A 97 18.61 -4.59 -3.88
C ALA A 97 19.21 -3.74 -5.02
N ASP A 98 18.44 -2.79 -5.57
CA ASP A 98 18.93 -1.85 -6.61
C ASP A 98 19.87 -0.77 -6.02
N GLU A 99 19.98 -0.68 -4.69
CA GLU A 99 20.90 0.21 -3.96
C GLU A 99 22.33 -0.38 -3.80
N ALA A 100 22.52 -1.67 -4.11
CA ALA A 100 23.77 -2.42 -3.91
C ALA A 100 24.58 -2.65 -5.21
#